data_AF-A0A958NP50-F1
#
_entry.id   AF-A0A958NP50-F1
#
_cell.length_a   1.000
_cell.length_b   1.000
_cell.length_c   1.000
_cell.angle_alpha   90.00
_cell.angle_beta   90.00
_cell.angle_gamma   90.00
#
_symmetry.space_group_name_H-M   'P 1'
#
loop_
_entity.id
_entity.type
_entity.pdbx_description
1 polymer ?
#
loop_
_entity_poly.entity_id
_entity_poly.type
_entity_poly.pdbx_seq_one_letter_code
_entity_poly.pdbx_strand_id
1 'polypeptide(L)'
;MKVKLFAALFSMLMVVSVQAQHPAKHPAAKKHAVQHQKAAMAKNHEMNMAHAYKAMKRTNKAIALAHGAVKKGKNYTGDLSKAIHHQRYAKHLLKNGKANRAILHTRVARKHAFLAIRANKSTYDRTLEFNDEETKLIGESVGDDELEKEMKQQNPNADFDDSKITDKDLSETEVLETDPADYKNE
;
A
#
# COMPACT_ATOMS: atom_id res chain seq x y z
N MET A 1 -2.41 -51.65 -60.27
CA MET A 1 -2.18 -53.12 -60.38
C MET A 1 -1.68 -53.64 -59.04
N LYS A 2 -2.14 -54.82 -58.60
CA LYS A 2 -1.51 -55.77 -57.64
C LYS A 2 -1.12 -55.21 -56.24
N VAL A 3 -1.87 -55.52 -55.15
CA VAL A 3 -1.92 -56.80 -54.37
C VAL A 3 -0.78 -56.83 -53.30
N LYS A 4 -1.10 -56.61 -52.01
CA LYS A 4 -1.20 -57.61 -50.88
C LYS A 4 0.20 -58.20 -50.46
N LEU A 5 0.52 -58.63 -49.23
CA LEU A 5 -0.26 -59.07 -48.05
C LEU A 5 0.67 -59.32 -46.82
N PHE A 6 0.15 -59.31 -45.58
CA PHE A 6 0.66 -60.01 -44.35
C PHE A 6 2.12 -59.74 -43.87
N ALA A 7 2.60 -60.05 -42.64
CA ALA A 7 2.06 -60.26 -41.27
C ALA A 7 3.29 -60.09 -40.30
N ALA A 8 3.26 -60.21 -38.96
CA ALA A 8 2.26 -60.63 -37.97
C ALA A 8 2.43 -59.91 -36.61
N LEU A 9 1.92 -60.48 -35.52
CA LEU A 9 2.08 -60.09 -34.11
C LEU A 9 3.50 -60.32 -33.56
N PHE A 10 3.89 -59.54 -32.55
CA PHE A 10 4.40 -60.15 -31.30
C PHE A 10 4.06 -59.31 -30.06
N SER A 11 3.68 -59.98 -28.97
CA SER A 11 3.30 -59.37 -27.70
C SER A 11 4.51 -58.86 -26.91
N MET A 12 4.37 -57.71 -26.24
CA MET A 12 4.79 -57.63 -24.83
C MET A 12 4.01 -56.56 -24.06
N LEU A 13 3.04 -57.01 -23.26
CA LEU A 13 2.32 -56.16 -22.33
C LEU A 13 3.18 -55.96 -21.06
N MET A 14 4.03 -54.95 -21.05
CA MET A 14 4.80 -54.61 -19.84
C MET A 14 3.89 -53.88 -18.84
N VAL A 15 3.31 -54.65 -17.91
CA VAL A 15 2.64 -54.12 -16.72
C VAL A 15 3.69 -53.54 -15.80
N VAL A 16 4.03 -52.26 -15.99
CA VAL A 16 4.80 -51.51 -15.00
C VAL A 16 3.87 -51.18 -13.84
N SER A 17 4.05 -51.87 -12.72
CA SER A 17 3.28 -51.64 -11.50
C SER A 17 3.48 -50.19 -11.05
N VAL A 18 2.43 -49.37 -11.16
CA VAL A 18 2.39 -48.05 -10.51
C VAL A 18 2.27 -48.31 -9.02
N GLN A 19 3.42 -48.43 -8.37
CA GLN A 19 3.54 -48.61 -6.94
C GLN A 19 3.08 -47.31 -6.28
N ALA A 20 1.84 -47.32 -5.80
CA ALA A 20 1.21 -46.16 -5.18
C ALA A 20 2.06 -45.69 -3.99
N GLN A 21 2.79 -44.59 -4.18
CA GLN A 21 3.48 -43.92 -3.10
C GLN A 21 2.42 -43.39 -2.13
N HIS A 22 2.16 -44.14 -1.06
CA HIS A 22 1.46 -43.62 0.09
C HIS A 22 2.18 -42.34 0.54
N PRO A 23 1.50 -41.17 0.56
CA PRO A 23 2.12 -39.97 1.09
C PRO A 23 2.33 -40.17 2.58
N ALA A 24 3.56 -40.48 2.98
CA ALA A 24 3.97 -40.53 4.37
C ALA A 24 3.67 -39.18 5.01
N LYS A 25 2.55 -39.10 5.73
CA LYS A 25 2.10 -37.89 6.43
C LYS A 25 3.04 -37.66 7.62
N HIS A 26 4.22 -37.07 7.37
CA HIS A 26 5.05 -36.50 8.41
C HIS A 26 4.48 -35.12 8.80
N PRO A 27 3.78 -34.97 9.95
CA PRO A 27 3.21 -33.69 10.35
C PRO A 27 4.29 -32.65 10.69
N ALA A 28 5.51 -33.07 11.01
CA ALA A 28 6.62 -32.19 11.35
C ALA A 28 7.05 -31.31 10.16
N ALA A 29 7.30 -31.89 8.99
CA ALA A 29 7.74 -31.14 7.80
C ALA A 29 6.73 -30.05 7.38
N LYS A 30 5.43 -30.35 7.47
CA LYS A 30 4.37 -29.35 7.22
C LYS A 30 4.32 -28.25 8.28
N LYS A 31 4.56 -28.57 9.56
CA LYS A 31 4.62 -27.57 10.64
C LYS A 31 5.79 -26.59 10.44
N HIS A 32 6.98 -27.07 10.11
CA HIS A 32 8.14 -26.21 9.86
C HIS A 32 7.93 -25.30 8.63
N ALA A 33 7.42 -25.84 7.51
CA ALA A 33 7.12 -25.03 6.32
C ALA A 33 6.11 -23.89 6.60
N VAL A 34 5.04 -24.19 7.33
CA VAL A 34 4.04 -23.18 7.74
C VAL A 34 4.64 -22.15 8.71
N GLN A 35 5.55 -22.55 9.60
CA GLN A 35 6.23 -21.63 10.51
C GLN A 35 7.17 -20.67 9.78
N HIS A 36 7.95 -21.15 8.79
CA HIS A 36 8.79 -20.29 7.95
C HIS A 36 7.96 -19.33 7.10
N GLN A 37 6.83 -19.78 6.53
CA GLN A 37 5.91 -18.90 5.80
C GLN A 37 5.34 -17.79 6.70
N LYS A 38 4.89 -18.12 7.92
CA LYS A 38 4.40 -17.13 8.89
C LYS A 38 5.49 -16.12 9.30
N ALA A 39 6.72 -16.57 9.51
CA ALA A 39 7.84 -15.69 9.84
C ALA A 39 8.19 -14.73 8.69
N ALA A 40 8.21 -15.22 7.44
CA ALA A 40 8.43 -14.39 6.26
C ALA A 40 7.30 -13.35 6.05
N MET A 41 6.04 -13.75 6.25
CA MET A 41 4.89 -12.85 6.20
C MET A 41 4.95 -11.76 7.28
N ALA A 42 5.33 -12.12 8.51
CA ALA A 42 5.50 -11.16 9.60
C ALA A 42 6.60 -10.14 9.30
N LYS A 43 7.77 -10.59 8.80
CA LYS A 43 8.86 -9.70 8.39
C LYS A 43 8.46 -8.77 7.24
N ASN A 44 7.74 -9.27 6.23
CA ASN A 44 7.24 -8.45 5.13
C ASN A 44 6.22 -7.40 5.61
N HIS A 45 5.35 -7.76 6.55
CA HIS A 45 4.42 -6.82 7.17
C HIS A 45 5.15 -5.71 7.92
N GLU A 46 6.12 -6.05 8.77
CA GLU A 46 6.95 -5.10 9.53
C GLU A 46 7.73 -4.14 8.62
N MET A 47 8.35 -4.64 7.55
CA MET A 47 9.00 -3.79 6.54
C MET A 47 7.98 -2.83 5.88
N ASN A 48 6.81 -3.32 5.48
CA ASN A 48 5.79 -2.47 4.85
C ASN A 48 5.27 -1.39 5.81
N MET A 49 5.12 -1.70 7.11
CA MET A 49 4.80 -0.71 8.14
C MET A 49 5.88 0.38 8.21
N ALA A 50 7.16 -0.01 8.30
CA ALA A 50 8.29 0.93 8.34
C ALA A 50 8.41 1.81 7.07
N HIS A 51 8.11 1.27 5.89
CA HIS A 51 8.07 2.06 4.66
C HIS A 51 6.87 3.01 4.60
N ALA A 52 5.67 2.56 4.99
CA ALA A 52 4.48 3.41 5.07
C ALA A 52 4.73 4.60 6.01
N TYR A 53 5.37 4.35 7.14
CA TYR A 53 5.84 5.37 8.08
C TYR A 53 6.73 6.44 7.45
N LYS A 54 7.80 6.02 6.77
CA LYS A 54 8.74 6.93 6.09
C LYS A 54 8.01 7.78 5.04
N ALA A 55 7.11 7.16 4.28
CA ALA A 55 6.28 7.87 3.30
C ALA A 55 5.35 8.89 3.97
N MET A 56 4.71 8.53 5.09
CA MET A 56 3.84 9.43 5.83
C MET A 56 4.61 10.61 6.43
N LYS A 57 5.76 10.37 7.06
CA LYS A 57 6.62 11.44 7.62
C LYS A 57 7.13 12.41 6.54
N ARG A 58 7.37 11.92 5.31
CA ARG A 58 7.68 12.75 4.12
C ARG A 58 6.45 13.55 3.64
N THR A 59 5.27 12.93 3.58
CA THR A 59 4.02 13.60 3.18
C THR A 59 3.60 14.69 4.15
N ASN A 60 3.79 14.50 5.46
CA ASN A 60 3.46 15.54 6.46
C ASN A 60 4.27 16.83 6.24
N LYS A 61 5.55 16.73 5.82
CA LYS A 61 6.34 17.90 5.40
C LYS A 61 5.75 18.60 4.18
N ALA A 62 5.26 17.85 3.19
CA ALA A 62 4.59 18.42 2.02
C ALA A 62 3.25 19.11 2.41
N ILE A 63 2.48 18.53 3.33
CA ILE A 63 1.25 19.14 3.87
C ILE A 63 1.56 20.44 4.63
N ALA A 64 2.61 20.46 5.45
CA ALA A 64 3.04 21.68 6.16
C ALA A 64 3.45 22.80 5.19
N LEU A 65 4.16 22.47 4.10
CA LEU A 65 4.47 23.42 3.03
C LEU A 65 3.21 23.90 2.30
N ALA A 66 2.26 23.00 2.03
CA ALA A 66 0.98 23.35 1.41
C ALA A 66 0.14 24.30 2.28
N HIS A 67 0.09 24.06 3.59
CA HIS A 67 -0.56 24.96 4.55
C HIS A 67 0.11 26.34 4.57
N GLY A 68 1.45 26.39 4.58
CA GLY A 68 2.20 27.65 4.47
C GLY A 68 1.97 28.39 3.15
N ALA A 69 1.78 27.66 2.04
CA ALA A 69 1.46 28.23 0.75
C ALA A 69 0.02 28.80 0.71
N VAL A 70 -0.97 28.03 1.17
CA VAL A 70 -2.37 28.46 1.26
C VAL A 70 -2.54 29.69 2.16
N LYS A 71 -1.92 29.72 3.36
CA LYS A 71 -1.98 30.89 4.27
C LYS A 71 -1.41 32.17 3.64
N LYS A 72 -0.45 32.06 2.72
CA LYS A 72 0.16 33.19 1.99
C LYS A 72 -0.65 33.59 0.75
N GLY A 73 -1.01 32.63 -0.09
CA GLY A 73 -1.67 32.89 -1.38
C GLY A 73 -3.18 33.06 -1.31
N LYS A 74 -3.83 32.53 -0.26
CA LYS A 74 -5.29 32.55 -0.03
C LYS A 74 -6.13 31.98 -1.18
N ASN A 75 -5.53 31.13 -2.02
CA ASN A 75 -6.24 30.39 -3.06
C ASN A 75 -6.70 29.04 -2.48
N TYR A 76 -7.97 28.98 -2.12
CA TYR A 76 -8.62 27.82 -1.50
C TYR A 76 -9.21 26.92 -2.60
N THR A 77 -8.58 25.78 -2.88
CA THR A 77 -9.00 24.83 -3.93
C THR A 77 -9.65 23.56 -3.37
N GLY A 78 -9.56 23.37 -2.05
CA GLY A 78 -9.92 22.15 -1.33
C GLY A 78 -8.82 21.08 -1.34
N ASP A 79 -7.68 21.34 -2.01
CA ASP A 79 -6.58 20.37 -2.09
C ASP A 79 -5.83 20.23 -0.76
N LEU A 80 -5.71 21.29 0.05
CA LEU A 80 -5.08 21.14 1.37
C LEU A 80 -5.96 20.30 2.31
N SER A 81 -7.27 20.56 2.32
CA SER A 81 -8.22 19.75 3.10
C SER A 81 -8.22 18.28 2.65
N LYS A 82 -8.27 18.01 1.32
CA LYS A 82 -8.13 16.65 0.78
C LYS A 82 -6.83 15.98 1.21
N ALA A 83 -5.71 16.70 1.15
CA ALA A 83 -4.41 16.17 1.57
C ALA A 83 -4.42 15.72 3.04
N ILE A 84 -4.99 16.54 3.92
CA ILE A 84 -5.15 16.24 5.35
C ILE A 84 -6.10 15.05 5.57
N HIS A 85 -7.26 15.00 4.90
CA HIS A 85 -8.20 13.88 5.04
C HIS A 85 -7.63 12.54 4.55
N HIS A 86 -6.95 12.51 3.40
CA HIS A 86 -6.26 11.30 2.95
C HIS A 86 -5.14 10.88 3.91
N GLN A 87 -4.40 11.82 4.49
CA GLN A 87 -3.32 11.51 5.43
C GLN A 87 -3.83 11.02 6.80
N ARG A 88 -4.93 11.60 7.31
CA ARG A 88 -5.64 11.10 8.49
C ARG A 88 -6.17 9.69 8.26
N TYR A 89 -6.71 9.39 7.07
CA TYR A 89 -7.18 8.05 6.74
C TYR A 89 -6.01 7.06 6.55
N ALA A 90 -4.90 7.49 5.96
CA ALA A 90 -3.66 6.69 5.92
C ALA A 90 -3.17 6.32 7.34
N LYS A 91 -3.21 7.26 8.29
CA LYS A 91 -2.88 7.02 9.72
C LYS A 91 -3.82 5.99 10.36
N HIS A 92 -5.12 6.08 10.09
CA HIS A 92 -6.09 5.08 10.54
C HIS A 92 -5.82 3.70 9.93
N LEU A 93 -5.58 3.62 8.61
CA LEU A 93 -5.23 2.36 7.94
C LEU A 93 -3.94 1.75 8.51
N LEU A 94 -2.92 2.56 8.80
CA LEU A 94 -1.67 2.11 9.39
C LEU A 94 -1.86 1.54 10.79
N LYS A 95 -2.64 2.21 11.67
CA LYS A 95 -3.03 1.66 12.99
C LYS A 95 -3.74 0.30 12.89
N ASN A 96 -4.49 0.06 11.80
CA ASN A 96 -5.14 -1.23 11.53
C ASN A 96 -4.25 -2.24 10.77
N GLY A 97 -2.93 -2.03 10.72
CA GLY A 97 -1.97 -2.90 10.01
C GLY A 97 -2.10 -2.91 8.48
N LYS A 98 -2.92 -2.03 7.89
CA LYS A 98 -3.16 -1.96 6.43
C LYS A 98 -2.11 -1.11 5.71
N ALA A 99 -0.82 -1.38 5.98
CA ALA A 99 0.33 -0.61 5.49
C ALA A 99 0.27 -0.27 3.99
N ASN A 100 0.00 -1.26 3.13
CA ASN A 100 -0.05 -1.06 1.68
C ASN A 100 -1.16 -0.08 1.28
N ARG A 101 -2.35 -0.15 1.90
CA ARG A 101 -3.44 0.80 1.62
C ARG A 101 -3.12 2.18 2.19
N ALA A 102 -2.48 2.25 3.36
CA ALA A 102 -1.99 3.51 3.92
C ALA A 102 -1.00 4.23 2.98
N ILE A 103 -0.10 3.50 2.31
CA ILE A 103 0.80 4.06 1.27
C ILE A 103 0.00 4.65 0.10
N LEU A 104 -1.07 3.99 -0.35
CA LEU A 104 -1.91 4.50 -1.44
C LEU A 104 -2.65 5.80 -1.07
N HIS A 105 -3.20 5.92 0.15
CA HIS A 105 -3.77 7.21 0.58
C HIS A 105 -2.69 8.27 0.83
N THR A 106 -1.51 7.89 1.31
CA THR A 106 -0.33 8.77 1.45
C THR A 106 0.12 9.32 0.08
N ARG A 107 -0.01 8.53 -0.99
CA ARG A 107 0.21 8.95 -2.39
C ARG A 107 -0.74 10.06 -2.82
N VAL A 108 -2.04 9.85 -2.63
CA VAL A 108 -3.07 10.83 -2.98
C VAL A 108 -2.95 12.10 -2.12
N ALA A 109 -2.68 11.95 -0.81
CA ALA A 109 -2.42 13.08 0.08
C ALA A 109 -1.27 13.98 -0.41
N ARG A 110 -0.13 13.38 -0.78
CA ARG A 110 1.03 14.14 -1.27
C ARG A 110 0.75 14.81 -2.62
N LYS A 111 0.00 14.16 -3.52
CA LYS A 111 -0.45 14.74 -4.79
C LYS A 111 -1.27 16.01 -4.54
N HIS A 112 -2.27 15.97 -3.66
CA HIS A 112 -3.07 17.16 -3.33
C HIS A 112 -2.24 18.25 -2.64
N ALA A 113 -1.31 17.90 -1.73
CA ALA A 113 -0.40 18.89 -1.15
C ALA A 113 0.39 19.66 -2.22
N PHE A 114 0.92 18.98 -3.24
CA PHE A 114 1.62 19.64 -4.36
C PHE A 114 0.69 20.46 -5.26
N LEU A 115 -0.58 20.05 -5.44
CA LEU A 115 -1.59 20.85 -6.13
C LEU A 115 -1.88 22.17 -5.38
N ALA A 116 -2.12 22.11 -4.07
CA ALA A 116 -2.32 23.29 -3.22
C ALA A 116 -1.13 24.27 -3.25
N ILE A 117 0.11 23.75 -3.21
CA ILE A 117 1.34 24.55 -3.34
C ILE A 117 1.40 25.27 -4.68
N ARG A 118 1.13 24.55 -5.78
CA ARG A 118 1.16 25.10 -7.15
C ARG A 118 0.04 26.12 -7.38
N ALA A 119 -1.17 25.86 -6.89
CA ALA A 119 -2.31 26.76 -6.95
C ALA A 119 -2.05 28.10 -6.21
N ASN A 120 -1.24 28.05 -5.15
CA ASN A 120 -0.79 29.21 -4.38
C ASN A 120 0.58 29.76 -4.84
N LYS A 121 0.98 29.47 -6.10
CA LYS A 121 2.19 29.98 -6.79
C LYS A 121 3.50 29.79 -6.00
N SER A 122 3.54 28.79 -5.13
CA SER A 122 4.69 28.47 -4.28
C SER A 122 5.50 27.33 -4.89
N THR A 123 6.76 27.21 -4.49
CA THR A 123 7.65 26.10 -4.87
C THR A 123 7.76 25.08 -3.73
N TYR A 124 8.02 23.82 -4.09
CA TYR A 124 8.35 22.75 -3.13
C TYR A 124 9.70 22.13 -3.51
N ASP A 125 10.36 21.52 -2.53
CA ASP A 125 11.57 20.75 -2.78
C ASP A 125 11.23 19.40 -3.43
N ARG A 126 11.82 19.12 -4.60
CA ARG A 126 11.66 17.85 -5.31
C ARG A 126 12.14 16.64 -4.50
N THR A 127 12.98 16.81 -3.47
CA THR A 127 13.32 15.70 -2.56
C THR A 127 12.11 15.13 -1.82
N LEU A 128 10.95 15.81 -1.83
CA LEU A 128 9.68 15.33 -1.29
C LEU A 128 8.87 14.45 -2.26
N GLU A 129 9.21 14.43 -3.56
CA GLU A 129 8.54 13.56 -4.55
C GLU A 129 8.70 12.07 -4.20
N PHE A 130 7.90 11.20 -4.80
CA PHE A 130 8.00 9.77 -4.51
C PHE A 130 9.32 9.21 -5.01
N ASN A 131 10.08 8.55 -4.12
CA ASN A 131 11.31 7.87 -4.51
C ASN A 131 11.02 6.48 -5.10
N ASP A 132 12.05 5.81 -5.63
CA ASP A 132 11.92 4.48 -6.24
C ASP A 132 11.38 3.41 -5.27
N GLU A 133 11.69 3.50 -3.97
CA GLU A 133 11.19 2.57 -2.96
C GLU A 133 9.68 2.75 -2.74
N GLU A 134 9.24 3.99 -2.51
CA GLU A 134 7.83 4.34 -2.36
C GLU A 134 7.05 3.95 -3.63
N THR A 135 7.61 4.22 -4.82
CA THR A 135 7.01 3.91 -6.13
C THR A 135 6.85 2.40 -6.34
N LYS A 136 7.84 1.58 -5.96
CA LYS A 136 7.72 0.11 -6.02
C LYS A 136 6.64 -0.45 -5.09
N LEU A 137 6.43 0.18 -3.93
CA LEU A 137 5.40 -0.22 -2.96
C LEU A 137 3.98 0.21 -3.37
N ILE A 138 3.85 1.23 -4.21
CA ILE A 138 2.59 1.67 -4.81
C ILE A 138 2.10 0.65 -5.87
N GLY A 139 3.02 0.11 -6.68
CA GLY A 139 2.73 -0.96 -7.65
C GLY A 139 1.70 -0.61 -8.73
N GLU A 140 1.03 -1.62 -9.28
CA GLU A 140 -0.19 -1.44 -10.08
C GLU A 140 -1.32 -0.97 -9.15
N SER A 141 -1.35 0.34 -8.91
CA SER A 141 -2.14 0.91 -7.83
C SER A 141 -3.60 1.11 -8.20
N VAL A 142 -4.47 0.93 -7.21
CA VAL A 142 -5.84 1.42 -7.24
C VAL A 142 -5.87 2.93 -7.56
N GLY A 143 -6.78 3.30 -8.45
CA GLY A 143 -6.92 4.66 -8.99
C GLY A 143 -7.36 5.68 -7.95
N ASP A 144 -6.95 6.94 -8.15
CA ASP A 144 -7.20 8.05 -7.22
C ASP A 144 -8.69 8.21 -6.90
N ASP A 145 -9.57 8.07 -7.90
CA ASP A 145 -11.02 8.21 -7.73
C ASP A 145 -11.64 7.13 -6.82
N GLU A 146 -11.05 5.94 -6.74
CA GLU A 146 -11.49 4.88 -5.82
C GLU A 146 -11.00 5.16 -4.40
N LEU A 147 -9.76 5.65 -4.26
CA LEU A 147 -9.20 6.06 -2.97
C LEU A 147 -9.93 7.29 -2.39
N GLU A 148 -10.35 8.24 -3.24
CA GLU A 148 -11.19 9.37 -2.85
C GLU A 148 -12.58 8.89 -2.38
N LYS A 149 -13.18 7.90 -3.06
CA LYS A 149 -14.46 7.29 -2.64
C LYS A 149 -14.33 6.58 -1.28
N GLU A 150 -13.30 5.76 -1.07
CA GLU A 150 -13.06 5.07 0.20
C GLU A 150 -12.84 6.06 1.36
N MET A 151 -12.04 7.11 1.13
CA MET A 151 -11.82 8.17 2.12
C MET A 151 -13.13 8.87 2.50
N LYS A 152 -13.99 9.18 1.52
CA LYS A 152 -15.32 9.78 1.75
C LYS A 152 -16.31 8.83 2.42
N GLN A 153 -16.21 7.52 2.19
CA GLN A 153 -17.03 6.53 2.91
C GLN A 153 -16.66 6.49 4.41
N GLN A 154 -15.37 6.63 4.74
CA GLN A 154 -14.94 6.70 6.14
C GLN A 154 -15.24 8.07 6.78
N ASN A 155 -15.24 9.15 5.99
CA ASN A 155 -15.57 10.50 6.47
C ASN A 155 -16.66 11.16 5.60
N PRO A 156 -17.94 10.77 5.76
CA PRO A 156 -19.04 11.28 4.93
C PRO A 156 -19.33 12.77 5.14
N ASN A 157 -18.88 13.34 6.26
CA ASN A 157 -19.03 14.75 6.62
C ASN A 157 -17.73 15.54 6.36
N ALA A 158 -16.82 15.04 5.51
CA ALA A 158 -15.59 15.74 5.14
C ALA A 158 -15.90 17.07 4.43
N ASP A 159 -15.44 18.18 5.01
CA ASP A 159 -15.53 19.51 4.41
C ASP A 159 -14.21 19.85 3.70
N PHE A 160 -14.25 19.91 2.37
CA PHE A 160 -13.07 20.18 1.53
C PHE A 160 -12.79 21.68 1.38
N ASP A 161 -12.88 22.41 2.49
CA ASP A 161 -12.65 23.85 2.58
C ASP A 161 -11.29 24.16 3.20
N ASP A 162 -10.33 24.57 2.38
CA ASP A 162 -8.98 24.94 2.81
C ASP A 162 -8.96 26.12 3.79
N SER A 163 -9.99 26.98 3.80
CA SER A 163 -10.05 28.17 4.67
C SER A 163 -10.32 27.83 6.14
N LYS A 164 -10.82 26.62 6.41
CA LYS A 164 -11.11 26.10 7.76
C LYS A 164 -9.95 25.32 8.38
N ILE A 165 -8.89 25.04 7.60
CA ILE A 165 -7.73 24.27 8.07
C ILE A 165 -6.89 25.07 9.07
N THR A 166 -6.59 24.45 10.20
CA THR A 166 -5.82 25.04 11.31
C THR A 166 -4.51 24.29 11.57
N ASP A 167 -3.62 24.88 12.38
CA ASP A 167 -2.40 24.19 12.82
C ASP A 167 -2.70 22.91 13.66
N LYS A 168 -3.89 22.80 14.27
CA LYS A 168 -4.38 21.55 14.90
C LYS A 168 -4.66 20.46 13.85
N ASP A 169 -5.20 20.82 12.69
CA ASP A 169 -5.49 19.84 11.64
C ASP A 169 -4.22 19.18 11.09
N LEU A 170 -3.12 19.93 11.07
CA LEU A 170 -1.79 19.42 10.72
C LEU A 170 -1.29 18.43 11.76
N SER A 171 -1.35 18.74 13.06
CA SER A 171 -0.84 17.86 14.11
C SER A 171 -1.58 16.50 14.16
N GLU A 172 -2.86 16.48 13.80
CA GLU A 172 -3.62 15.22 13.69
C GLU A 172 -3.10 14.29 12.58
N THR A 173 -2.41 14.82 11.55
CA THR A 173 -1.74 14.01 10.50
C THR A 173 -0.42 13.40 10.97
N GLU A 174 0.14 13.85 12.10
CA GLU A 174 1.44 13.39 12.59
C GLU A 174 1.35 11.94 13.08
N VAL A 175 2.21 11.09 12.52
CA VAL A 175 2.39 9.72 12.96
C VAL A 175 3.37 9.70 14.13
N LEU A 176 2.93 9.14 15.27
CA LEU A 176 3.78 8.97 16.45
C LEU A 176 4.98 8.08 16.10
N GLU A 177 6.12 8.37 16.70
CA GLU A 177 7.41 7.72 16.43
C GLU A 177 7.55 6.35 17.14
N THR A 178 6.46 5.62 17.29
CA THR A 178 6.42 4.24 17.79
C THR A 178 7.16 3.31 16.84
N ASP A 179 7.92 2.37 17.39
CA ASP A 179 8.68 1.39 16.62
C ASP A 179 7.71 0.49 15.81
N PRO A 180 8.05 0.05 14.59
CA PRO A 180 7.28 -0.99 13.88
C PRO A 180 6.93 -2.23 14.72
N ALA A 181 7.71 -2.55 15.76
CA ALA A 181 7.44 -3.62 16.72
C ALA A 181 6.26 -3.32 17.67
N ASP A 182 6.02 -2.06 18.02
CA ASP A 182 5.03 -1.65 19.03
C ASP A 182 3.58 -1.67 18.52
N TYR A 183 3.38 -1.80 17.20
CA TYR A 183 2.08 -1.76 16.52
C TYR A 183 1.07 -2.85 16.90
N LYS A 184 1.45 -3.81 17.75
CA LYS A 184 0.60 -4.92 18.14
C LYS A 184 -0.22 -4.66 19.41
N ASN A 185 -0.03 -3.51 20.06
CA ASN A 185 -0.49 -3.26 21.43
C ASN A 185 -1.25 -1.93 21.60
N GLU A 186 -2.31 -1.68 20.81
CA GLU A 186 -3.38 -0.71 21.11
C GLU A 186 -4.76 -1.35 20.87
#